data_AF-A0A2V8JTG0-F1
#
_entry.id   AF-A0A2V8JTG0-F1
#
_cell.length_a   1.000
_cell.length_b   1.000
_cell.length_c   1.000
_cell.angle_alpha   90.00
_cell.angle_beta   90.00
_cell.angle_gamma   90.00
#
_symmetry.space_group_name_H-M   'P 1'
#
loop_
_entity.id
_entity.type
_entity.pdbx_description
1 polymer ?
#
loop_
_entity_poly.entity_id
_entity_poly.type
_entity_poly.pdbx_seq_one_letter_code
_entity_poly.pdbx_strand_id
1 'polypeptide(L)'
;MEISRVEANYWWRKNQPVGALLNTLMVLFIVVPVGLVFKGFYALSFVVFAFMIPYGLFVRYLAVCAVRQHLVNHPEAREEFEQDGIISC
;
A
#
# COMPACT_ATOMS: atom_id res chain seq x y z
N MET A 1 3.51 13.32 -16.02
CA MET A 1 2.60 12.88 -14.94
C MET A 1 3.06 11.56 -14.34
N GLU A 2 4.12 11.67 -13.57
CA GLU A 2 4.62 10.60 -12.73
C GLU A 2 3.87 10.66 -11.40
N ILE A 3 3.37 9.52 -10.91
CA ILE A 3 2.73 9.42 -9.59
C ILE A 3 3.75 8.86 -8.61
N SER A 4 4.07 9.62 -7.57
CA SER A 4 4.94 9.16 -6.49
C SER A 4 4.28 7.98 -5.77
N ARG A 5 4.89 6.80 -5.85
CA ARG A 5 4.34 5.58 -5.22
C ARG A 5 4.21 5.70 -3.71
N VAL A 6 5.11 6.46 -3.08
CA VAL A 6 5.14 6.66 -1.63
C VAL A 6 3.99 7.56 -1.21
N GLU A 7 3.88 8.72 -1.84
CA GLU A 7 2.82 9.70 -1.54
C GLU A 7 1.44 9.17 -1.93
N ALA A 8 1.32 8.47 -3.06
CA ALA A 8 0.07 7.82 -3.44
C ALA A 8 -0.38 6.78 -2.39
N ASN A 9 0.56 6.00 -1.83
CA ASN A 9 0.24 5.03 -0.80
C ASN A 9 -0.14 5.71 0.52
N TYR A 10 0.53 6.80 0.87
CA TYR A 10 0.18 7.59 2.05
C TYR A 10 -1.23 8.19 1.94
N TRP A 11 -1.50 8.86 0.82
CA TRP A 11 -2.82 9.42 0.51
C TRP A 11 -3.90 8.35 0.51
N TRP A 12 -3.66 7.22 -0.16
CA TRP A 12 -4.64 6.14 -0.27
C TRP A 12 -4.96 5.52 1.09
N ARG A 13 -3.95 5.33 1.94
CA ARG A 13 -4.14 4.83 3.31
C ARG A 13 -4.96 5.80 4.17
N LYS A 14 -4.76 7.11 4.00
CA LYS A 14 -5.42 8.14 4.81
C LYS A 14 -6.87 8.36 4.39
N ASN A 15 -7.14 8.32 3.09
CA ASN A 15 -8.41 8.78 2.51
C ASN A 15 -9.36 7.65 2.10
N GLN A 16 -8.88 6.41 1.99
CA GLN A 16 -9.71 5.27 1.59
C GLN A 16 -9.67 4.13 2.64
N PRO A 17 -10.83 3.60 3.07
CA PRO A 17 -10.89 2.52 4.05
C PRO A 17 -10.19 1.25 3.55
N VAL A 18 -10.20 1.02 2.23
CA VAL A 18 -9.52 -0.12 1.60
C VAL A 18 -8.00 -0.01 1.75
N GLY A 19 -7.42 1.19 1.57
CA GLY A 19 -5.99 1.44 1.78
C GLY A 19 -5.57 1.22 3.23
N ALA A 20 -6.40 1.66 4.19
CA ALA A 20 -6.18 1.44 5.62
C ALA A 20 -6.23 -0.06 6.00
N LEU A 21 -7.19 -0.80 5.44
CA LEU A 21 -7.34 -2.24 5.67
C LEU A 21 -6.12 -3.02 5.16
N LEU A 22 -5.68 -2.76 3.93
CA LEU A 22 -4.54 -3.45 3.34
C LEU A 22 -3.23 -3.11 4.07
N ASN A 23 -3.07 -1.88 4.56
CA ASN A 23 -1.94 -1.55 5.41
C ASN A 23 -1.96 -2.31 6.74
N THR A 24 -3.14 -2.50 7.35
CA THR A 24 -3.28 -3.33 8.55
C THR A 24 -2.91 -4.79 8.28
N LEU A 25 -3.29 -5.33 7.12
CA LEU A 25 -2.90 -6.67 6.71
C LEU A 25 -1.37 -6.80 6.52
N MET A 26 -0.69 -5.76 6.01
CA MET A 26 0.78 -5.71 6.00
C MET A 26 1.42 -5.87 7.39
N VAL A 27 0.81 -5.32 8.44
CA VAL A 27 1.30 -5.49 9.82
C VAL A 27 1.18 -6.95 10.27
N LEU A 28 0.10 -7.64 9.86
CA LEU A 28 -0.06 -9.07 10.15
C LEU A 28 1.03 -9.92 9.48
N PHE A 29 1.47 -9.56 8.27
CA PHE A 29 2.61 -10.21 7.60
C PHE A 29 3.94 -10.07 8.36
N ILE A 30 4.04 -9.13 9.31
CA ILE A 30 5.23 -8.98 10.18
C ILE A 30 5.06 -9.78 11.46
N VAL A 31 3.89 -9.67 12.11
CA VAL A 31 3.64 -10.27 13.43
C VAL A 31 3.43 -11.79 13.34
N VAL A 32 2.73 -12.26 12.30
CA VAL A 32 2.36 -13.68 12.16
C VAL A 32 3.60 -14.58 11.97
N PRO A 33 4.57 -14.28 11.07
CA PRO A 33 5.78 -15.08 10.95
C PRO A 33 6.55 -15.23 12.27
N VAL A 34 6.66 -14.14 13.04
CA VAL A 34 7.34 -14.13 14.34
C VAL A 34 6.64 -15.09 15.31
N GLY A 35 5.32 -15.00 15.42
CA GLY A 35 4.53 -15.91 16.27
C GLY A 35 4.62 -17.38 15.83
N LEU A 36 4.68 -17.64 14.52
CA LEU A 36 4.85 -18.99 13.97
C LEU A 36 6.23 -19.57 14.29
N VAL A 37 7.29 -18.77 14.23
CA VAL A 37 8.65 -19.18 14.61
C VAL A 37 8.69 -19.59 16.07
N PHE A 38 8.14 -18.79 16.98
CA PHE A 38 8.09 -19.13 18.41
C PHE A 38 7.33 -20.42 18.70
N LYS A 39 6.39 -20.80 17.83
CA LYS A 39 5.62 -22.05 17.92
C LYS A 39 6.25 -23.23 17.17
N GLY A 40 7.43 -23.06 16.57
CA GLY A 40 8.13 -24.11 15.82
C GLY A 40 7.62 -24.34 14.39
N PHE A 41 6.72 -23.48 13.87
CA PHE A 41 6.17 -23.58 12.51
C PHE A 41 7.06 -22.85 11.48
N TYR A 42 8.31 -23.28 11.34
CA TYR A 42 9.31 -22.59 10.49
C TYR A 42 8.93 -22.55 9.01
N ALA A 43 8.47 -23.68 8.45
CA ALA A 43 8.08 -23.75 7.03
C ALA A 43 6.91 -22.81 6.71
N LEU A 44 5.88 -22.78 7.56
CA LEU A 44 4.74 -21.90 7.39
C LEU A 44 5.15 -20.42 7.54
N SER A 45 6.01 -20.13 8.51
CA SER A 45 6.54 -18.77 8.72
C SER A 45 7.31 -18.26 7.49
N PHE A 46 8.14 -19.11 6.90
CA PHE A 46 8.86 -18.79 5.65
C PHE A 46 7.90 -18.53 4.48
N VAL A 47 6.86 -19.36 4.32
CA VAL A 47 5.84 -19.16 3.27
C VAL A 47 5.14 -17.82 3.45
N VAL A 48 4.68 -17.50 4.66
CA VAL A 48 4.02 -16.21 4.94
C VAL A 48 4.95 -15.04 4.65
N PHE A 49 6.22 -15.15 5.05
CA PHE A 49 7.23 -14.12 4.78
C PHE A 49 7.51 -13.94 3.28
N ALA A 50 7.56 -15.03 2.51
CA ALA A 50 7.77 -14.99 1.07
C ALA A 50 6.65 -14.22 0.33
N PHE A 51 5.41 -14.31 0.83
CA PHE A 51 4.29 -13.53 0.29
C PHE A 51 4.28 -12.05 0.68
N MET A 52 5.08 -11.62 1.67
CA MET A 52 5.12 -10.23 2.11
C MET A 52 5.61 -9.28 1.00
N ILE A 53 6.64 -9.69 0.25
CA ILE A 53 7.23 -8.88 -0.83
C ILE A 53 6.23 -8.63 -1.97
N PRO A 54 5.63 -9.66 -2.61
CA PRO A 54 4.67 -9.44 -3.68
C PRO A 54 3.42 -8.70 -3.19
N TYR A 55 3.00 -8.93 -1.95
CA TYR A 55 1.89 -8.20 -1.35
C TYR A 55 2.19 -6.69 -1.21
N GLY A 56 3.36 -6.31 -0.71
CA GLY A 56 3.76 -4.91 -0.60
C GLY A 56 3.84 -4.21 -1.96
N LEU A 57 4.32 -4.90 -3.00
CA LEU A 57 4.32 -4.38 -4.38
C LEU A 57 2.88 -4.20 -4.91
N PHE A 58 2.00 -5.16 -4.64
CA PHE A 58 0.60 -5.10 -5.03
C PHE A 58 -0.13 -3.91 -4.40
N VAL A 59 0.06 -3.67 -3.09
CA VAL A 59 -0.52 -2.52 -2.38
C VAL A 59 -0.06 -1.19 -2.99
N ARG A 60 1.25 -1.05 -3.29
CA ARG A 60 1.78 0.16 -3.95
C ARG A 60 1.19 0.38 -5.33
N TYR A 61 0.98 -0.70 -6.09
CA TYR A 61 0.33 -0.62 -7.40
C TYR A 61 -1.12 -0.13 -7.27
N LEU A 62 -1.88 -0.72 -6.34
CA LEU A 62 -3.26 -0.29 -6.08
C LEU A 62 -3.37 1.16 -5.64
N ALA A 63 -2.42 1.65 -4.83
CA ALA A 63 -2.38 3.05 -4.42
C ALA A 63 -2.25 4.01 -5.62
N VAL A 64 -1.36 3.69 -6.56
CA VAL A 64 -1.19 4.47 -7.80
C VAL A 64 -2.45 4.42 -8.66
N CYS A 65 -3.08 3.25 -8.78
CA CYS A 65 -4.36 3.11 -9.48
C CYS A 65 -5.47 3.93 -8.82
N ALA A 66 -5.54 3.95 -7.49
CA ALA A 66 -6.53 4.70 -6.74
C ALA A 66 -6.36 6.21 -6.95
N VAL A 67 -5.12 6.72 -6.88
CA VAL A 67 -4.81 8.13 -7.19
C VAL A 67 -5.20 8.47 -8.63
N ARG A 68 -4.81 7.62 -9.60
CA ARG A 68 -5.16 7.84 -11.01
C ARG A 68 -6.68 7.87 -11.22
N GLN A 69 -7.41 6.93 -10.61
CA GLN A 69 -8.87 6.88 -10.71
C GLN A 69 -9.53 8.07 -10.02
N HIS A 70 -8.99 8.53 -8.89
CA HIS A 70 -9.49 9.71 -8.21
C HIS A 70 -9.33 10.96 -9.08
N LEU A 71 -8.16 11.15 -9.70
CA LEU A 71 -7.90 12.29 -10.60
C LEU A 71 -8.76 12.27 -11.88
N VAL A 72 -9.14 11.08 -12.36
CA VAL A 72 -10.08 10.95 -13.49
C VAL A 72 -11.48 11.39 -13.09
N ASN A 73 -11.91 11.07 -11.88
CA ASN A 73 -13.23 11.44 -11.36
C ASN A 73 -13.29 12.89 -10.84
N HIS A 74 -12.15 13.42 -10.37
CA HIS A 74 -11.98 14.73 -9.75
C HIS A 74 -10.79 15.46 -10.38
N PRO A 75 -10.91 15.95 -11.62
CA PRO A 75 -9.84 16.67 -12.28
C PRO A 75 -9.42 17.96 -11.54
N GLU A 76 -10.32 18.53 -10.73
CA GLU A 76 -10.08 19.68 -9.87
C GLU A 76 -9.03 19.43 -8.77
N ALA A 77 -8.89 18.18 -8.31
CA ALA A 77 -7.92 17.82 -7.27
C ALA A 77 -6.47 17.79 -7.77
N ARG A 78 -6.24 18.03 -9.07
CA ARG A 78 -4.90 17.94 -9.67
C ARG A 78 -3.92 18.95 -9.08
N GLU A 79 -4.33 20.19 -8.82
CA GLU A 79 -3.43 21.19 -8.24
C GLU A 79 -3.04 20.82 -6.80
N GLU A 80 -3.99 20.32 -6.01
CA GLU A 80 -3.76 19.83 -4.65
C GLU A 80 -2.76 18.67 -4.62
N PHE A 81 -2.93 17.69 -5.53
CA PHE A 81 -2.05 16.53 -5.59
C PHE A 81 -0.63 16.88 -6.08
N GLU A 82 -0.47 17.94 -6.88
CA GLU A 82 0.83 18.44 -7.31
C GLU A 82 1.53 19.18 -6.16
N GLN A 83 0.79 19.95 -5.36
CA GLN A 83 1.30 20.60 -4.14
C GLN A 83 1.69 19.58 -3.06
N ASP A 84 0.92 18.51 -2.92
CA ASP A 84 1.21 17.40 -2.00
C ASP A 84 2.36 16.50 -2.49
N GLY A 85 2.91 16.74 -3.69
CA GLY A 85 3.98 15.92 -4.27
C GLY A 85 3.54 14.51 -4.66
N ILE A 86 2.22 14.25 -4.70
CA ILE A 86 1.66 12.96 -5.14
C ILE A 86 1.89 12.78 -6.64
N ILE A 87 1.83 13.87 -7.40
CA ILE A 87 2.10 13.90 -8.84
C ILE A 87 3.19 14.92 -9.15
N SER A 88 4.03 14.59 -10.11
CA SER A 88 4.92 15.55 -10.77
C SER A 88 4.61 15.57 -12.26
N CYS A 89 4.53 16.78 -12.81
CA CYS A 89 4.34 17.00 -14.24
C CYS A 89 5.55 16.51 -15.04
#